data_AF-A0A535NR30-F1
#
_entry.id   AF-A0A535NR30-F1
#
_cell.length_a   1.000
_cell.length_b   1.000
_cell.length_c   1.000
_cell.angle_alpha   90.00
_cell.angle_beta   90.00
_cell.angle_gamma   90.00
#
_symmetry.space_group_name_H-M   'P 1'
#
loop_
_entity.id
_entity.type
_entity.pdbx_description
1 polymer ?
#
loop_
_entity_poly.entity_id
_entity_poly.type
_entity_poly.pdbx_seq_one_letter_code
_entity_poly.pdbx_strand_id
1 'polypeptide(L)'
;MRGRILLGLAVLGAAALGLNYLRPVPAVAATSSVVSQKTIAGSAPALPWPSAGSAAVGVSGLGKLADSGNETQVPTASVAKVMTALVVMHDKPLGLGQTGPSITVTDEDVQAYQTDLQQKQSVVAVQAGEVLTQYQVLQAMLIPSGNNIAEL
;
A
#
# COMPACT_ATOMS: atom_id res chain seq x y z
N MET A 1 1.62 43.65 -49.78
CA MET A 1 0.71 42.55 -49.38
C MET A 1 1.16 41.79 -48.13
N ARG A 2 2.42 41.39 -48.01
CA ARG A 2 2.93 40.57 -46.89
C ARG A 2 2.72 41.16 -45.48
N GLY A 3 2.93 42.47 -45.29
CA GLY A 3 2.74 43.12 -43.98
C GLY A 3 1.29 43.15 -43.47
N ARG A 4 0.30 43.23 -44.37
CA ARG A 4 -1.13 43.20 -43.99
C ARG A 4 -1.57 41.80 -43.56
N ILE A 5 -0.97 40.76 -44.14
CA ILE A 5 -1.22 39.36 -43.79
C ILE A 5 -0.63 39.05 -42.40
N LEU A 6 0.60 39.49 -42.13
CA LEU A 6 1.24 39.32 -40.83
C LEU A 6 0.47 40.06 -39.71
N LEU A 7 0.02 41.28 -39.98
CA LEU A 7 -0.80 42.04 -39.03
C LEU A 7 -2.14 41.33 -38.76
N GLY A 8 -2.79 40.79 -39.80
CA GLY A 8 -4.02 40.01 -39.66
C GLY A 8 -3.84 38.76 -38.81
N LEU A 9 -2.75 38.01 -39.02
CA LEU A 9 -2.43 36.83 -38.23
C LEU A 9 -2.11 37.18 -36.77
N ALA A 10 -1.41 38.28 -36.52
CA ALA A 10 -1.11 38.74 -35.16
C ALA A 10 -2.37 39.13 -34.39
N VAL A 11 -3.32 39.82 -35.04
CA VAL A 11 -4.61 40.19 -34.44
C VAL A 11 -5.45 38.94 -34.14
N LEU A 12 -5.50 37.98 -35.06
CA LEU A 12 -6.19 36.70 -34.85
C LEU A 12 -5.58 35.90 -33.70
N GLY A 13 -4.24 35.85 -33.62
CA GLY A 13 -3.53 35.19 -32.52
C GLY A 13 -3.82 35.84 -31.18
N ALA A 14 -3.76 37.17 -31.10
CA ALA A 14 -4.08 37.92 -29.88
C ALA A 14 -5.54 37.71 -29.45
N ALA A 15 -6.48 37.71 -30.40
CA ALA A 15 -7.88 37.43 -30.12
C ALA A 15 -8.11 36.00 -29.62
N ALA A 16 -7.45 35.00 -30.23
CA ALA A 16 -7.53 33.61 -29.80
C ALA A 16 -6.94 33.40 -28.39
N LEU A 17 -5.82 34.06 -28.08
CA LEU A 17 -5.23 34.03 -26.74
C LEU A 17 -6.14 34.70 -25.70
N GLY A 18 -6.70 35.86 -26.03
CA GLY A 18 -7.66 36.55 -25.16
C GLY A 18 -8.91 35.71 -24.88
N LEU A 19 -9.49 35.08 -25.91
CA LEU A 19 -10.64 34.20 -25.76
C LEU A 19 -10.33 32.98 -24.90
N ASN A 20 -9.14 32.38 -25.01
CA ASN A 20 -8.75 31.26 -24.15
C ASN A 20 -8.42 31.68 -22.72
N TYR A 21 -7.85 32.87 -22.53
CA TYR A 21 -7.55 33.39 -21.20
C TYR A 21 -8.82 33.74 -20.39
N LEU A 22 -9.86 34.24 -21.07
CA LEU A 22 -11.15 34.56 -20.45
C LEU A 22 -12.15 33.40 -20.46
N ARG A 23 -11.78 32.21 -20.94
CA ARG A 23 -12.68 31.05 -20.90
C ARG A 23 -12.95 30.63 -19.46
N PRO A 24 -14.21 30.59 -19.01
CA PRO A 24 -14.54 30.06 -17.69
C PRO A 24 -14.16 28.59 -17.61
N VAL A 25 -13.59 28.16 -16.49
CA VAL A 25 -13.39 26.73 -16.20
C VAL A 25 -14.78 26.09 -16.03
N PRO A 26 -15.06 24.93 -16.68
CA PRO A 26 -16.33 24.24 -16.49
C PRO A 26 -16.59 23.99 -15.00
N ALA A 27 -17.80 24.31 -14.54
CA ALA A 27 -18.17 24.02 -13.17
C ALA A 27 -18.20 22.50 -12.96
N VAL A 28 -17.28 21.97 -12.15
CA VAL A 28 -17.33 20.60 -11.67
C VAL A 28 -18.30 20.59 -10.48
N ALA A 29 -19.48 19.98 -10.65
CA ALA A 29 -20.39 19.79 -9.54
C ALA A 29 -19.79 18.77 -8.56
N ALA A 30 -19.57 19.19 -7.31
CA ALA A 30 -19.20 18.27 -6.25
C ALA A 30 -20.41 17.40 -5.89
N THR A 31 -20.37 16.12 -6.26
CA THR A 31 -21.35 15.15 -5.76
C THR A 31 -20.92 14.68 -4.38
N SER A 32 -21.68 15.06 -3.35
CA SER A 32 -21.47 14.53 -2.00
C SER A 32 -21.90 13.06 -1.98
N SER A 33 -20.94 12.15 -1.99
CA SER A 33 -21.19 10.72 -1.76
C SER A 33 -21.30 10.48 -0.26
N VAL A 34 -22.44 10.86 0.33
CA VAL A 34 -22.72 10.49 1.73
C VAL A 34 -22.95 8.98 1.75
N VAL A 35 -22.02 8.26 2.36
CA VAL A 35 -22.13 6.81 2.56
C VAL A 35 -23.40 6.56 3.37
N SER A 36 -24.32 5.75 2.84
CA SER A 36 -25.56 5.38 3.53
C SER A 36 -25.21 4.68 4.86
N GLN A 37 -25.36 5.37 5.98
CA GLN A 37 -25.14 4.79 7.30
C GLN A 37 -26.42 4.08 7.76
N LYS A 38 -26.29 2.82 8.17
CA LYS A 38 -27.37 2.05 8.76
C LYS A 38 -27.10 1.89 10.25
N THR A 39 -27.87 2.57 11.08
CA THR A 39 -27.82 2.39 12.53
C THR A 39 -28.48 1.06 12.90
N ILE A 40 -27.76 0.21 13.62
CA ILE A 40 -28.31 -1.01 14.22
C ILE A 40 -28.84 -0.63 15.60
N ALA A 41 -30.11 -0.91 15.88
CA ALA A 41 -30.71 -0.63 17.18
C ALA A 41 -30.04 -1.49 18.28
N GLY A 42 -29.74 -0.87 19.42
CA GLY A 42 -29.08 -1.51 20.57
C GLY A 42 -28.12 -0.56 21.28
N SER A 43 -27.52 -1.05 22.37
CA SER A 43 -26.43 -0.34 23.06
C SER A 43 -25.09 -0.78 22.49
N ALA A 44 -24.21 0.18 22.22
CA ALA A 44 -22.85 -0.12 21.77
C ALA A 44 -22.10 -0.92 22.87
N PRO A 45 -21.48 -2.07 22.54
CA PRO A 45 -20.70 -2.81 23.52
C PRO A 45 -19.45 -2.03 23.91
N ALA A 46 -19.05 -2.11 25.18
CA ALA A 46 -17.75 -1.64 25.62
C ALA A 46 -16.69 -2.62 25.12
N LEU A 47 -15.92 -2.21 24.11
CA LEU A 47 -14.83 -3.01 23.57
C LEU A 47 -13.56 -2.84 24.42
N PRO A 48 -12.78 -3.91 24.67
CA PRO A 48 -11.53 -3.85 25.42
C PRO A 48 -10.42 -3.25 24.53
N TRP A 49 -10.49 -1.93 24.30
CA TRP A 49 -9.50 -1.24 23.50
C TRP A 49 -8.10 -1.31 24.11
N PRO A 50 -7.05 -1.35 23.27
CA PRO A 50 -5.68 -1.27 23.77
C PRO A 50 -5.46 0.09 24.44
N SER A 51 -4.66 0.10 25.51
CA SER A 51 -4.29 1.33 26.21
C SER A 51 -3.32 2.22 25.42
N ALA A 52 -2.68 1.67 24.38
CA ALA A 52 -1.78 2.37 23.48
C ALA A 52 -1.99 1.91 22.03
N GLY A 53 -1.79 2.84 21.09
CA GLY A 53 -2.01 2.61 19.65
C GLY A 53 -3.46 2.84 19.23
N SER A 54 -3.81 2.26 18.09
CA SER A 54 -5.14 2.40 17.49
C SER A 54 -5.70 1.03 17.11
N ALA A 55 -7.00 0.86 17.19
CA ALA A 55 -7.69 -0.38 16.85
C ALA A 55 -9.03 -0.08 16.19
N ALA A 56 -9.49 -1.00 15.32
CA ALA A 56 -10.79 -0.91 14.69
C ALA A 56 -11.44 -2.29 14.63
N VAL A 57 -12.76 -2.32 14.74
CA VAL A 57 -13.57 -3.52 14.57
C VAL A 57 -14.52 -3.29 13.42
N GLY A 58 -14.58 -4.25 12.50
CA GLY A 58 -15.53 -4.25 11.39
C GLY A 58 -16.15 -5.62 11.21
N VAL A 59 -17.32 -5.65 10.57
CA VAL A 59 -18.00 -6.88 10.19
C VAL A 59 -18.14 -6.92 8.68
N SER A 60 -17.86 -8.08 8.09
CA SER A 60 -18.02 -8.29 6.65
C SER A 60 -19.44 -7.93 6.21
N GLY A 61 -19.56 -7.09 5.19
CA GLY A 61 -20.84 -6.57 4.69
C GLY A 61 -21.46 -5.40 5.45
N LEU A 62 -20.98 -5.08 6.67
CA LEU A 62 -21.46 -3.93 7.47
C LEU A 62 -20.42 -2.81 7.58
N GLY A 63 -19.15 -3.12 7.31
CA GLY A 63 -18.06 -2.15 7.39
C GLY A 63 -17.55 -1.95 8.83
N LYS A 64 -16.89 -0.81 9.06
CA LYS A 64 -16.32 -0.44 10.37
C LYS A 64 -17.44 -0.14 11.36
N LEU A 65 -17.41 -0.81 12.51
CA LEU A 65 -18.39 -0.66 13.60
C LEU A 65 -17.91 0.31 14.68
N ALA A 66 -16.63 0.23 15.02
CA ALA A 66 -16.02 1.08 16.03
C ALA A 66 -14.51 1.15 15.85
N ASP A 67 -13.90 2.20 16.39
CA ASP A 67 -12.46 2.37 16.47
C ASP A 67 -12.06 3.07 17.78
N SER A 68 -10.77 3.01 18.07
CA SER A 68 -10.14 3.65 19.22
C SER A 68 -8.75 4.12 18.83
N GLY A 69 -8.32 5.22 19.45
CA GLY A 69 -7.06 5.89 19.14
C GLY A 69 -7.18 6.93 18.04
N ASN A 70 -6.11 7.69 17.82
CA ASN A 70 -6.00 8.65 16.73
C ASN A 70 -5.43 7.93 15.50
N GLU A 71 -5.98 8.16 14.30
CA GLU A 71 -5.44 7.64 13.03
C GLU A 71 -4.20 8.44 12.56
N THR A 72 -3.30 8.76 13.49
CA THR A 72 -2.03 9.41 13.17
C THR A 72 -1.05 8.42 12.55
N GLN A 73 -0.39 8.85 11.47
CA GLN A 73 0.65 8.07 10.82
C GLN A 73 1.84 7.86 11.77
N VAL A 74 2.23 6.60 11.94
CA VAL A 74 3.41 6.19 12.72
C VAL A 74 4.18 5.11 11.96
N PRO A 75 5.49 4.93 12.20
CA PRO A 75 6.24 3.82 11.63
C PRO A 75 5.63 2.48 12.02
N THR A 76 5.38 1.61 11.04
CA THR A 76 4.73 0.30 11.27
C THR A 76 5.70 -0.78 11.74
N ALA A 77 7.01 -0.52 11.68
CA ALA A 77 8.07 -1.51 11.92
C ALA A 77 7.78 -2.82 11.14
N SER A 78 8.07 -3.98 11.74
CA SER A 78 7.89 -5.29 11.09
C SER A 78 6.44 -5.67 10.76
N VAL A 79 5.42 -4.95 11.24
CA VAL A 79 4.04 -5.15 10.78
C VAL A 79 3.91 -4.89 9.27
N ALA A 80 4.82 -4.10 8.69
CA ALA A 80 4.93 -3.92 7.24
C ALA A 80 5.01 -5.25 6.47
N LYS A 81 5.64 -6.29 7.04
CA LYS A 81 5.79 -7.61 6.38
C LYS A 81 4.47 -8.33 6.18
N VAL A 82 3.41 -7.97 6.93
CA VAL A 82 2.05 -8.49 6.67
C VAL A 82 1.54 -7.97 5.33
N MET A 83 1.82 -6.70 4.99
CA MET A 83 1.49 -6.14 3.69
C MET A 83 2.35 -6.76 2.59
N THR A 84 3.65 -7.00 2.84
CA THR A 84 4.52 -7.75 1.91
C THR A 84 3.94 -9.12 1.61
N ALA A 85 3.56 -9.89 2.63
CA ALA A 85 2.92 -11.20 2.46
C ALA A 85 1.60 -11.10 1.68
N LEU A 86 0.78 -10.08 1.96
CA LEU A 86 -0.48 -9.86 1.25
C LEU A 86 -0.26 -9.62 -0.26
N VAL A 87 0.70 -8.77 -0.62
CA VAL A 87 1.04 -8.49 -2.02
C VAL A 87 1.59 -9.73 -2.71
N VAL A 88 2.51 -10.46 -2.06
CA VAL A 88 3.04 -11.72 -2.61
C VAL A 88 1.93 -12.75 -2.81
N MET A 89 1.02 -12.90 -1.85
CA MET A 89 -0.10 -13.85 -1.93
C MET A 89 -1.18 -13.44 -2.93
N HIS A 90 -1.30 -12.15 -3.25
CA HIS A 90 -2.16 -11.66 -4.32
C HIS A 90 -1.63 -12.11 -5.69
N ASP A 91 -0.33 -11.94 -5.94
CA ASP A 91 0.28 -12.25 -7.23
C ASP A 91 0.67 -13.72 -7.38
N LYS A 92 0.96 -14.39 -6.25
CA LYS A 92 1.33 -15.81 -6.15
C LYS A 92 0.45 -16.49 -5.10
N PRO A 93 -0.83 -16.76 -5.41
CA PRO A 93 -1.73 -17.39 -4.47
C PRO A 93 -1.24 -18.77 -4.03
N LEU A 94 -1.35 -19.04 -2.73
CA LEU A 94 -1.01 -20.34 -2.17
C LEU A 94 -2.24 -20.93 -1.47
N GLY A 95 -2.71 -22.08 -1.97
CA GLY A 95 -3.81 -22.82 -1.37
C GLY A 95 -3.42 -23.53 -0.08
N LEU A 96 -4.42 -23.92 0.71
CA LEU A 96 -4.18 -24.71 1.92
C LEU A 96 -3.46 -26.02 1.58
N GLY A 97 -2.40 -26.32 2.33
CA GLY A 97 -1.57 -27.52 2.13
C GLY A 97 -0.62 -27.45 0.94
N GLN A 98 -0.61 -26.36 0.16
CA GLN A 98 0.36 -26.16 -0.92
C GLN A 98 1.66 -25.56 -0.37
N THR A 99 2.79 -25.93 -0.99
CA THR A 99 4.11 -25.38 -0.66
C THR A 99 4.50 -24.23 -1.60
N GLY A 100 3.98 -24.23 -2.83
CA GLY A 100 4.24 -23.20 -3.82
C GLY A 100 5.55 -23.39 -4.59
N PRO A 101 5.92 -22.44 -5.46
CA PRO A 101 7.17 -22.48 -6.22
C PRO A 101 8.39 -22.46 -5.30
N SER A 102 9.48 -23.01 -5.82
CA SER A 102 10.79 -22.97 -5.17
C SER A 102 11.52 -21.66 -5.46
N ILE A 103 12.26 -21.18 -4.47
CA ILE A 103 13.11 -20.01 -4.47
C ILE A 103 14.50 -20.49 -4.07
N THR A 104 15.50 -20.26 -4.93
CA THR A 104 16.88 -20.63 -4.67
C THR A 104 17.60 -19.43 -4.08
N VAL A 105 18.18 -19.60 -2.89
CA VAL A 105 19.01 -18.60 -2.24
C VAL A 105 20.29 -18.42 -3.04
N THR A 106 20.58 -17.18 -3.39
CA THR A 106 21.75 -16.74 -4.15
C THR A 106 22.88 -16.28 -3.23
N ASP A 107 24.05 -16.01 -3.79
CA ASP A 107 25.16 -15.41 -3.03
C ASP A 107 24.81 -13.97 -2.59
N GLU A 108 24.03 -13.26 -3.41
CA GLU A 108 23.50 -11.92 -3.09
C GLU A 108 22.58 -11.95 -1.86
N ASP A 109 21.71 -12.97 -1.74
CA ASP A 109 20.83 -13.13 -0.58
C ASP A 109 21.61 -13.42 0.71
N VAL A 110 22.70 -14.17 0.59
CA VAL A 110 23.62 -14.41 1.72
C VAL A 110 24.31 -13.10 2.11
N GLN A 111 24.68 -12.25 1.15
CA GLN A 111 25.25 -10.93 1.45
C GLN A 111 24.24 -10.02 2.15
N ALA A 112 22.96 -10.03 1.73
CA ALA A 112 21.88 -9.31 2.40
C ALA A 112 21.71 -9.80 3.85
N TYR A 113 21.64 -11.12 4.05
CA TYR A 113 21.63 -11.73 5.38
C TYR A 113 22.78 -11.24 6.29
N GLN A 114 24.01 -11.24 5.79
CA GLN A 114 25.16 -10.80 6.57
C GLN A 114 25.12 -9.29 6.88
N THR A 115 24.63 -8.48 5.95
CA THR A 115 24.48 -7.04 6.11
C THR A 115 23.44 -6.73 7.19
N ASP A 116 22.27 -7.36 7.11
CA ASP A 116 21.18 -7.20 8.07
C ASP A 116 21.59 -7.66 9.47
N LEU A 117 22.32 -8.78 9.55
CA LEU A 117 22.84 -9.31 10.81
C LEU A 117 23.81 -8.31 11.47
N GLN A 118 24.72 -7.69 10.71
CA GLN A 118 25.64 -6.66 11.21
C GLN A 118 24.88 -5.41 11.70
N GLN A 119 23.77 -5.08 11.04
CA GLN A 119 22.87 -4.00 11.44
C GLN A 119 21.96 -4.36 12.61
N LYS A 120 22.07 -5.58 13.17
CA LYS A 120 21.24 -6.09 14.27
C LYS A 120 19.75 -6.13 13.95
N GLN A 121 19.43 -6.37 12.67
CA GLN A 121 18.05 -6.62 12.25
C GLN A 121 17.63 -8.06 12.62
N SER A 122 16.33 -8.34 12.54
CA SER A 122 15.86 -9.73 12.67
C SER A 122 16.15 -10.47 11.37
N VAL A 123 16.78 -11.64 11.46
CA VAL A 123 17.26 -12.39 10.30
C VAL A 123 17.03 -13.88 10.46
N VAL A 124 16.97 -14.58 9.33
CA VAL A 124 16.99 -16.04 9.28
C VAL A 124 18.25 -16.45 8.52
N ALA A 125 19.03 -17.36 9.10
CA ALA A 125 20.24 -17.86 8.46
C ALA A 125 19.87 -18.58 7.15
N VAL A 126 20.58 -18.23 6.08
CA VAL A 126 20.42 -18.81 4.75
C VAL A 126 21.80 -19.14 4.17
N GLN A 127 21.83 -20.09 3.24
CA GLN A 127 23.06 -20.49 2.54
C GLN A 127 22.83 -20.50 1.03
N ALA A 128 23.85 -20.11 0.26
CA ALA A 128 23.77 -20.13 -1.19
C ALA A 128 23.48 -21.54 -1.72
N GLY A 129 22.55 -21.64 -2.66
CA GLY A 129 22.06 -22.90 -3.22
C GLY A 129 20.97 -23.58 -2.37
N GLU A 130 20.63 -23.06 -1.19
CA GLU A 130 19.46 -23.51 -0.43
C GLU A 130 18.19 -23.29 -1.25
N VAL A 131 17.29 -24.28 -1.26
CA VAL A 131 16.04 -24.20 -2.02
C VAL A 131 14.88 -24.19 -1.03
N LEU A 132 14.21 -23.05 -0.94
CA LEU A 132 13.06 -22.82 -0.08
C LEU A 132 11.78 -22.81 -0.92
N THR A 133 10.70 -23.38 -0.40
CA THR A 133 9.37 -23.21 -1.00
C THR A 133 8.81 -21.84 -0.64
N GLN A 134 7.90 -21.29 -1.46
CA GLN A 134 7.18 -20.04 -1.13
C GLN A 134 6.58 -20.08 0.28
N TYR A 135 6.01 -21.22 0.68
CA TYR A 135 5.49 -21.40 2.04
C TYR A 135 6.56 -21.22 3.12
N GLN A 136 7.74 -21.82 2.94
CA GLN A 136 8.86 -21.66 3.87
C GLN A 136 9.38 -20.23 3.92
N VAL A 137 9.46 -19.54 2.77
CA VAL A 137 9.85 -18.11 2.72
C VAL A 137 8.83 -17.26 3.49
N LEU A 138 7.52 -17.46 3.27
CA LEU A 138 6.48 -16.76 4.03
C LEU A 138 6.58 -17.06 5.54
N GLN A 139 6.86 -18.31 5.92
CA GLN A 139 7.05 -18.68 7.33
C GLN A 139 8.28 -18.00 7.93
N ALA A 140 9.42 -18.03 7.24
CA ALA A 140 10.67 -17.41 7.68
C ALA A 140 10.57 -15.88 7.73
N MET A 141 9.73 -15.27 6.89
CA MET A 141 9.43 -13.84 6.96
C MET A 141 8.49 -13.48 8.12
N LEU A 142 7.44 -14.28 8.37
CA LEU A 142 6.36 -13.89 9.29
C LEU A 142 6.53 -14.40 10.72
N ILE A 143 7.20 -15.54 10.94
CA ILE A 143 7.33 -16.15 12.27
C ILE A 143 8.48 -15.51 13.05
N PRO A 144 9.76 -15.57 12.59
CA PRO A 144 10.85 -14.87 13.25
C PRO A 144 11.00 -13.41 12.79
N SER A 145 10.12 -12.90 11.92
CA SER A 145 10.21 -11.54 11.35
C SER A 145 11.50 -11.29 10.53
N GLY A 146 12.01 -12.28 9.79
CA GLY A 146 13.28 -12.15 9.04
C GLY A 146 13.25 -11.04 7.97
N ASN A 147 14.15 -10.06 8.07
CA ASN A 147 14.30 -8.97 7.10
C ASN A 147 14.90 -9.46 5.79
N ASN A 148 16.02 -10.17 5.85
CA ASN A 148 16.67 -10.79 4.70
C ASN A 148 15.74 -11.71 3.90
N ILE A 149 14.71 -12.28 4.55
CA ILE A 149 13.71 -13.13 3.88
C ILE A 149 12.65 -12.32 3.13
N ALA A 150 12.38 -11.08 3.56
CA ALA A 150 11.47 -10.18 2.85
C ALA A 150 12.08 -9.62 1.55
N GLU A 151 13.39 -9.83 1.35
CA GLU A 151 14.15 -9.39 0.16
C GLU A 151 14.36 -10.51 -0.88
N LEU A 152 14.10 -11.77 -0.49
CA LEU A 152 14.08 -12.95 -1.37
C LEU A 152 12.91 -12.93 -2.38
#